data_AF-L0IBF7-F1
#
_entry.id   AF-L0IBF7-F1
#
_cell.length_a   1.000
_cell.length_b   1.000
_cell.length_c   1.000
_cell.angle_alpha   90.00
_cell.angle_beta   90.00
_cell.angle_gamma   90.00
#
_symmetry.space_group_name_H-M   'P 1'
#
loop_
_entity.id
_entity.type
_entity.pdbx_description
1 polymer ?
#
loop_
_entity_poly.entity_id
_entity_poly.type
_entity_poly.pdbx_seq_one_letter_code
_entity_poly.pdbx_strand_id
1 'polypeptide(L)'
;MFVGHALFAFAVAALFADWRGWSVRSALAFGIVAGAFAAVPDVDVAYAFVGLAHWVTAEGSVSAPTAFWDASRATHRSITHSLLVATIAAPAFGFLAAAISGTSRRVALGAAVVLGGGLVVLAVAAGPLTAMVLTVFLVAGGLVTVVATRETTLTPAWIGIAALWGLWSHPWGDLLTGDPPAFLFPLDRTLFDARVIVSSDPTLHLLSAFAVELGAIVFAILTVFFLTDRDPFEAIDVRGSVGALYGVSVLFLTPPTLDVSYHFVFSILGVGVLVGTIRTIPFSLGLGGSRSGPFGWWPRGLDGESGSSRLGFIRRRLSPPMSTNLESPTFDDVLAGVLTAVAGISAALVTYTLGYLLVG
;
A
#
# COMPACT_ATOMS: atom_id res chain seq x y z
N MET A 1 7.72 -3.98 -5.78
CA MET A 1 7.08 -3.41 -4.56
C MET A 1 5.57 -3.57 -4.68
N PHE A 2 4.88 -4.07 -3.66
CA PHE A 2 3.44 -4.35 -3.72
C PHE A 2 2.57 -3.10 -3.62
N VAL A 3 2.71 -2.33 -2.53
CA VAL A 3 1.81 -1.18 -2.24
C VAL A 3 2.59 0.06 -1.81
N GLY A 4 3.84 -0.10 -1.38
CA GLY A 4 4.65 1.02 -0.88
C GLY A 4 4.84 2.15 -1.90
N HIS A 5 4.90 1.85 -3.19
CA HIS A 5 5.11 2.86 -4.23
C HIS A 5 3.89 3.80 -4.34
N ALA A 6 2.66 3.27 -4.25
CA ALA A 6 1.44 4.06 -4.25
C ALA A 6 1.30 4.93 -3.00
N LEU A 7 1.68 4.38 -1.84
CA LEU A 7 1.69 5.11 -0.58
C LEU A 7 2.79 6.18 -0.53
N PHE A 8 3.95 5.91 -1.11
CA PHE A 8 5.01 6.90 -1.30
C PHE A 8 4.54 8.06 -2.20
N ALA A 9 3.92 7.73 -3.34
CA ALA A 9 3.37 8.71 -4.25
C ALA A 9 2.33 9.60 -3.56
N PHE A 10 1.43 8.98 -2.80
CA PHE A 10 0.46 9.68 -1.94
C PHE A 10 1.14 10.64 -0.98
N ALA A 11 2.13 10.17 -0.22
CA ALA A 11 2.77 10.93 0.85
C ALA A 11 3.47 12.17 0.30
N VAL A 12 4.28 12.01 -0.75
CA VAL A 12 5.02 13.12 -1.37
C VAL A 12 4.06 14.14 -1.98
N ALA A 13 3.02 13.68 -2.69
CA ALA A 13 2.05 14.58 -3.30
C ALA A 13 1.25 15.36 -2.23
N ALA A 14 0.80 14.69 -1.17
CA ALA A 14 0.04 15.32 -0.09
C ALA A 14 0.90 16.37 0.65
N LEU A 15 2.13 16.03 1.02
CA LEU A 15 3.06 16.98 1.66
C LEU A 15 3.43 18.15 0.73
N PHE A 16 3.59 17.91 -0.57
CA PHE A 16 3.80 18.98 -1.54
C PHE A 16 2.61 19.94 -1.60
N ALA A 17 1.38 19.43 -1.61
CA ALA A 17 0.18 20.26 -1.62
C ALA A 17 0.02 21.06 -0.32
N ASP A 18 0.31 20.45 0.84
CA ASP A 18 0.33 21.13 2.13
C ASP A 18 1.40 22.23 2.19
N TRP A 19 2.61 21.94 1.72
CA TRP A 19 3.68 22.94 1.58
C TRP A 19 3.27 24.14 0.68
N ARG A 20 2.36 23.91 -0.28
CA ARG A 20 1.76 24.97 -1.11
C ARG A 20 0.59 25.72 -0.43
N GLY A 21 0.30 25.42 0.83
CA GLY A 21 -0.76 26.06 1.62
C GLY A 21 -2.16 25.58 1.27
N TRP A 22 -2.31 24.37 0.71
CA TRP A 22 -3.63 23.82 0.43
C TRP A 22 -4.33 23.39 1.72
N SER A 23 -5.66 23.38 1.72
CA SER A 23 -6.39 22.79 2.85
C SER A 23 -6.05 21.31 3.00
N VAL A 24 -6.04 20.81 4.24
CA VAL A 24 -5.78 19.39 4.57
C VAL A 24 -6.58 18.44 3.67
N ARG A 25 -7.87 18.73 3.46
CA ARG A 25 -8.74 17.93 2.59
C ARG A 25 -8.25 17.89 1.15
N SER A 26 -7.82 19.03 0.60
CA SER A 26 -7.30 19.12 -0.76
C SER A 26 -5.93 18.47 -0.90
N ALA A 27 -5.06 18.60 0.10
CA ALA A 27 -3.76 17.94 0.14
C ALA A 27 -3.89 16.42 0.16
N LEU A 28 -4.75 15.89 1.04
CA LEU A 28 -5.07 14.46 1.10
C LEU A 28 -5.72 13.97 -0.20
N ALA A 29 -6.65 14.74 -0.79
CA ALA A 29 -7.26 14.37 -2.07
C ALA A 29 -6.22 14.29 -3.20
N PHE A 30 -5.30 15.25 -3.28
CA PHE A 30 -4.21 15.23 -4.27
C PHE A 30 -3.28 14.03 -4.06
N GLY A 31 -2.91 13.74 -2.81
CA GLY A 31 -2.19 12.53 -2.45
C GLY A 31 -2.93 11.26 -2.88
N ILE A 32 -4.22 11.13 -2.57
CA ILE A 32 -5.03 9.94 -2.91
C ILE A 32 -5.05 9.73 -4.41
N VAL A 33 -5.27 10.80 -5.19
CA VAL A 33 -5.30 10.71 -6.65
C VAL A 33 -3.93 10.31 -7.21
N ALA A 34 -2.84 10.88 -6.70
CA ALA A 34 -1.49 10.50 -7.10
C ALA A 34 -1.15 9.04 -6.76
N GLY A 35 -1.48 8.59 -5.54
CA GLY A 35 -1.33 7.20 -5.12
C GLY A 35 -2.16 6.24 -5.95
N ALA A 36 -3.40 6.62 -6.29
CA ALA A 36 -4.24 5.82 -7.18
C ALA A 36 -3.62 5.67 -8.58
N PHE A 37 -3.09 6.74 -9.16
CA PHE A 37 -2.36 6.66 -10.44
C PHE A 37 -1.07 5.83 -10.33
N ALA A 38 -0.37 5.88 -9.21
CA ALA A 38 0.81 5.04 -8.98
C ALA A 38 0.48 3.55 -8.92
N ALA A 39 -0.74 3.18 -8.49
CA ALA A 39 -1.23 1.80 -8.50
C ALA A 39 -1.88 1.37 -9.83
N VAL A 40 -2.12 2.30 -10.77
CA VAL A 40 -2.73 1.95 -12.08
C VAL A 40 -1.89 0.93 -12.85
N PRO A 41 -0.56 1.06 -12.96
CA PRO A 41 0.26 0.03 -13.61
C PRO A 41 0.00 -1.39 -13.10
N ASP A 42 -0.24 -1.60 -11.80
CA ASP A 42 -0.45 -2.94 -11.20
C ASP A 42 -1.71 -3.67 -11.71
N VAL A 43 -2.65 -2.96 -12.34
CA VAL A 43 -3.85 -3.62 -12.91
C VAL A 43 -3.49 -4.57 -14.06
N ASP A 44 -2.28 -4.48 -14.58
CA ASP A 44 -1.81 -5.38 -15.62
C ASP A 44 -1.68 -6.83 -15.14
N VAL A 45 -1.56 -7.12 -13.83
CA VAL A 45 -1.69 -8.48 -13.27
C VAL A 45 -3.00 -9.16 -13.71
N ALA A 46 -4.02 -8.41 -14.15
CA ALA A 46 -5.21 -8.95 -14.78
C ALA A 46 -4.93 -9.88 -15.99
N TYR A 47 -3.76 -9.78 -16.65
CA TYR A 47 -3.35 -10.76 -17.66
C TYR A 47 -3.30 -12.19 -17.09
N ALA A 48 -3.14 -12.36 -15.78
CA ALA A 48 -3.18 -13.66 -15.11
C ALA A 48 -4.48 -14.43 -15.42
N PHE A 49 -5.62 -13.73 -15.50
CA PHE A 49 -6.91 -14.32 -15.85
C PHE A 49 -6.97 -14.74 -17.32
N VAL A 50 -6.32 -13.99 -18.20
CA VAL A 50 -6.21 -14.31 -19.62
C VAL A 50 -5.30 -15.52 -19.84
N GLY A 51 -4.19 -15.62 -19.09
CA GLY A 51 -3.32 -16.80 -19.09
C GLY A 51 -4.03 -18.06 -18.60
N LEU A 52 -4.82 -17.92 -17.54
CA LEU A 52 -5.67 -19.00 -17.02
C LEU A 52 -6.71 -19.43 -18.07
N ALA A 53 -7.39 -18.48 -18.71
CA ALA A 53 -8.36 -18.78 -19.76
C ALA A 53 -7.71 -19.49 -20.97
N HIS A 54 -6.55 -19.01 -21.42
CA HIS A 54 -5.80 -19.64 -22.51
C HIS A 54 -5.39 -21.08 -22.17
N TRP A 55 -4.86 -21.32 -20.96
CA TRP A 55 -4.51 -22.66 -20.50
C TRP A 55 -5.71 -23.61 -20.51
N VAL A 56 -6.87 -23.15 -20.05
CA VAL A 56 -8.13 -23.92 -20.09
C VAL A 56 -8.55 -24.24 -21.52
N THR A 57 -8.40 -23.29 -22.45
CA THR A 57 -8.78 -23.49 -23.87
C THR A 57 -7.78 -24.27 -24.71
N ALA A 58 -6.51 -24.36 -24.28
CA ALA A 58 -5.42 -25.02 -25.00
C ALA A 58 -5.16 -26.47 -24.51
N GLU A 59 -6.20 -27.14 -24.00
CA GLU A 59 -6.16 -28.53 -23.51
C GLU A 59 -5.04 -28.82 -22.50
N GLY A 60 -4.66 -27.84 -21.68
CA GLY A 60 -3.68 -28.05 -20.62
C GLY A 60 -2.22 -28.25 -21.09
N SER A 61 -1.88 -27.83 -22.32
CA SER A 61 -0.50 -27.78 -22.79
C SER A 61 0.42 -27.13 -21.73
N VAL A 62 1.44 -27.88 -21.28
CA VAL A 62 2.32 -27.50 -20.16
C VAL A 62 3.25 -26.33 -20.53
N SER A 63 3.49 -26.08 -21.82
CA SER A 63 4.37 -25.01 -22.30
C SER A 63 3.68 -23.66 -22.53
N ALA A 64 2.36 -23.66 -22.77
CA ALA A 64 1.60 -22.45 -23.04
C ALA A 64 1.52 -21.48 -21.83
N PRO A 65 1.34 -21.95 -20.58
CA PRO A 65 1.37 -21.07 -19.41
C PRO A 65 2.72 -20.38 -19.24
N THR A 66 3.84 -21.12 -19.29
CA THR A 66 5.17 -20.56 -19.04
C THR A 66 5.52 -19.47 -20.06
N ALA A 67 5.31 -19.73 -21.35
CA ALA A 67 5.54 -18.73 -22.41
C ALA A 67 4.64 -17.50 -22.28
N PHE A 68 3.38 -17.69 -21.87
CA PHE A 68 2.47 -16.58 -21.58
C PHE A 68 2.94 -15.76 -20.37
N TRP A 69 3.35 -16.40 -19.28
CA TRP A 69 3.85 -15.74 -18.08
C TRP A 69 5.17 -15.01 -18.32
N ASP A 70 6.05 -15.55 -19.17
CA ASP A 70 7.28 -14.87 -19.59
C ASP A 70 6.97 -13.63 -20.43
N ALA A 71 6.09 -13.78 -21.42
CA ALA A 71 5.67 -12.67 -22.29
C ALA A 71 4.95 -11.57 -21.49
N SER A 72 4.13 -11.95 -20.50
CA SER A 72 3.40 -11.00 -19.68
C SER A 72 4.30 -10.27 -18.69
N ARG A 73 5.28 -10.96 -18.07
CA ARG A 73 6.33 -10.31 -17.27
C ARG A 73 7.15 -9.33 -18.09
N ALA A 74 7.53 -9.69 -19.31
CA ALA A 74 8.25 -8.80 -20.22
C ALA A 74 7.38 -7.58 -20.64
N THR A 75 6.08 -7.79 -20.87
CA THR A 75 5.14 -6.73 -21.21
C THR A 75 4.89 -5.78 -20.03
N HIS A 76 4.67 -6.31 -18.82
CA HIS A 76 4.54 -5.56 -17.57
C HIS A 76 5.77 -4.68 -17.30
N ARG A 77 6.97 -5.27 -17.38
CA ARG A 77 8.22 -4.52 -17.15
C ARG A 77 8.62 -3.57 -18.27
N SER A 78 7.87 -3.52 -19.37
CA SER A 78 8.10 -2.57 -20.45
C SER A 78 7.06 -1.47 -20.46
N ILE A 79 5.85 -1.74 -20.93
CA ILE A 79 4.92 -0.67 -21.28
C ILE A 79 4.33 0.05 -20.07
N THR A 80 4.03 -0.66 -18.97
CA THR A 80 3.43 -0.05 -17.77
C THR A 80 4.46 0.59 -16.84
N HIS A 81 5.73 0.18 -16.96
CA HIS A 81 6.88 0.76 -16.24
C HIS A 81 7.65 1.82 -17.05
N SER A 82 7.20 2.15 -18.26
CA SER A 82 7.86 3.14 -19.12
C SER A 82 7.56 4.57 -18.67
N LEU A 83 8.62 5.35 -18.42
CA LEU A 83 8.53 6.77 -18.11
C LEU A 83 8.05 7.58 -19.33
N LEU A 84 8.36 7.11 -20.56
CA LEU A 84 7.87 7.76 -21.78
C LEU A 84 6.36 7.56 -21.94
N VAL A 85 5.88 6.34 -21.72
CA VAL A 85 4.44 6.04 -21.75
C VAL A 85 3.73 6.85 -20.68
N ALA A 86 4.26 6.89 -19.46
CA ALA A 86 3.72 7.70 -18.37
C ALA A 86 3.65 9.20 -18.73
N THR A 87 4.70 9.74 -19.36
CA THR A 87 4.77 11.15 -19.79
C THR A 87 3.71 11.52 -20.83
N ILE A 88 3.29 10.55 -21.66
CA ILE A 88 2.23 10.75 -22.67
C ILE A 88 0.84 10.47 -22.07
N ALA A 89 0.71 9.45 -21.22
CA ALA A 89 -0.56 9.06 -20.62
C ALA A 89 -1.07 10.11 -19.62
N ALA A 90 -0.18 10.66 -18.79
CA ALA A 90 -0.54 11.67 -17.79
C ALA A 90 -1.28 12.90 -18.35
N PRO A 91 -0.80 13.59 -19.41
CA PRO A 91 -1.55 14.68 -20.03
C PRO A 91 -2.83 14.18 -20.70
N ALA A 92 -2.89 12.95 -21.23
CA ALA A 92 -4.14 12.39 -21.75
C ALA A 92 -5.22 12.30 -20.66
N PHE A 93 -4.85 11.89 -19.43
CA PHE A 93 -5.75 11.89 -18.28
C PHE A 93 -6.13 13.31 -17.83
N GLY A 94 -5.20 14.27 -17.85
CA GLY A 94 -5.52 15.68 -17.60
C GLY A 94 -6.52 16.26 -18.63
N PHE A 95 -6.36 15.94 -19.91
CA PHE A 95 -7.32 16.35 -20.95
C PHE A 95 -8.66 15.64 -20.83
N LEU A 96 -8.68 14.36 -20.44
CA LEU A 96 -9.90 13.63 -20.14
C LEU A 96 -10.67 14.31 -18.98
N ALA A 97 -9.97 14.70 -17.90
CA ALA A 97 -10.56 15.47 -16.81
C ALA A 97 -11.17 16.78 -17.32
N ALA A 98 -10.45 17.54 -18.16
CA ALA A 98 -10.96 18.79 -18.73
C ALA A 98 -12.22 18.59 -19.59
N ALA A 99 -12.27 17.49 -20.36
CA ALA A 99 -13.43 17.13 -21.15
C ALA A 99 -14.64 16.77 -20.27
N ILE A 100 -14.42 16.08 -19.14
CA ILE A 100 -15.46 15.74 -18.16
C ILE A 100 -15.99 16.99 -17.46
N SER A 101 -15.09 17.93 -17.11
CA SER A 101 -15.45 19.22 -16.49
C SER A 101 -16.14 20.20 -17.45
N GLY A 102 -16.24 19.88 -18.75
CA GLY A 102 -16.94 20.69 -19.75
C GLY A 102 -16.10 21.81 -20.40
N THR A 103 -14.86 22.04 -19.95
CA THR A 103 -13.97 23.06 -20.51
C THR A 103 -13.48 22.65 -21.90
N SER A 104 -13.89 23.39 -22.94
CA SER A 104 -13.46 23.14 -24.33
C SER A 104 -13.57 21.66 -24.73
N ARG A 105 -14.68 21.02 -24.33
CA ARG A 105 -14.88 19.56 -24.33
C ARG A 105 -14.39 18.85 -25.60
N ARG A 106 -14.68 19.41 -26.78
CA ARG A 106 -14.28 18.81 -28.07
C ARG A 106 -12.76 18.80 -28.26
N VAL A 107 -12.08 19.90 -27.93
CA VAL A 107 -10.62 20.02 -28.05
C VAL A 107 -9.94 19.12 -27.03
N ALA A 108 -10.40 19.16 -25.78
CA ALA A 108 -9.85 18.32 -24.71
C ALA A 108 -10.04 16.83 -24.99
N LEU A 109 -11.23 16.41 -25.43
CA LEU A 109 -11.47 15.01 -25.83
C LEU A 109 -10.61 14.62 -27.03
N GLY A 110 -10.48 15.50 -28.03
CA GLY A 110 -9.60 15.27 -29.18
C GLY A 110 -8.15 15.05 -28.75
N ALA A 111 -7.62 15.88 -27.85
CA ALA A 111 -6.27 15.73 -27.32
C ALA A 111 -6.09 14.43 -26.53
N ALA A 112 -7.04 14.07 -25.66
CA ALA A 112 -7.02 12.82 -24.92
C ALA A 112 -7.03 11.59 -25.86
N VAL A 113 -7.87 11.62 -26.91
CA VAL A 113 -7.97 10.56 -27.91
C VAL A 113 -6.70 10.46 -28.75
N VAL A 114 -6.10 11.57 -29.15
CA VAL A 114 -4.85 11.55 -29.94
C VAL A 114 -3.71 10.96 -29.12
N LEU A 115 -3.55 11.37 -27.87
CA LEU A 115 -2.48 10.86 -27.01
C LEU A 115 -2.71 9.39 -26.62
N GLY A 116 -3.90 9.06 -26.12
CA GLY A 116 -4.25 7.69 -25.74
C GLY A 116 -4.28 6.74 -26.94
N GLY A 117 -4.86 7.18 -28.05
CA GLY A 117 -4.89 6.42 -29.31
C GLY A 117 -3.51 6.21 -29.90
N GLY A 118 -2.62 7.22 -29.83
CA GLY A 118 -1.22 7.08 -30.23
C GLY A 118 -0.48 6.01 -29.42
N LEU A 119 -0.71 5.95 -28.11
CA LEU A 119 -0.18 4.87 -27.26
C LEU A 119 -0.74 3.50 -27.67
N VAL A 120 -2.05 3.39 -27.96
CA VAL A 120 -2.66 2.14 -28.41
C VAL A 120 -2.07 1.67 -29.74
N VAL A 121 -1.87 2.58 -30.70
CA VAL A 121 -1.22 2.28 -31.98
C VAL A 121 0.20 1.75 -31.77
N LEU A 122 0.97 2.41 -30.89
CA LEU A 122 2.31 1.95 -30.51
C LEU A 122 2.27 0.54 -29.90
N ALA A 123 1.33 0.30 -28.98
CA ALA A 123 1.20 -0.98 -28.31
C ALA A 123 0.76 -2.11 -29.26
N VAL A 124 -0.13 -1.84 -30.22
CA VAL A 124 -0.51 -2.78 -31.28
C VAL A 124 0.68 -3.15 -32.15
N ALA A 125 1.54 -2.17 -32.49
CA ALA A 125 2.78 -2.43 -33.22
C ALA A 125 3.76 -3.32 -32.42
N ALA A 126 3.74 -3.22 -31.09
CA ALA A 126 4.52 -4.05 -30.18
C ALA A 126 3.91 -5.43 -29.90
N GLY A 127 2.65 -5.66 -30.30
CA GLY A 127 1.97 -6.96 -30.21
C GLY A 127 0.63 -6.94 -29.45
N PRO A 128 -0.20 -7.99 -29.62
CA PRO A 128 -1.56 -8.02 -29.08
C PRO A 128 -1.62 -8.02 -27.55
N LEU A 129 -0.66 -8.68 -26.88
CA LEU A 129 -0.60 -8.69 -25.42
C LEU A 129 -0.28 -7.29 -24.86
N THR A 130 0.68 -6.60 -25.46
CA THR A 130 1.05 -5.21 -25.14
C THR A 130 -0.13 -4.26 -25.34
N ALA A 131 -0.86 -4.41 -26.45
CA ALA A 131 -2.07 -3.63 -26.73
C ALA A 131 -3.17 -3.86 -25.68
N MET A 132 -3.39 -5.11 -25.28
CA MET A 132 -4.37 -5.46 -24.24
C MET A 132 -3.99 -4.85 -22.88
N VAL A 133 -2.74 -5.05 -22.45
CA VAL A 133 -2.23 -4.52 -21.17
C VAL A 133 -2.34 -3.00 -21.13
N LEU A 134 -1.90 -2.31 -22.19
CA LEU A 134 -2.04 -0.86 -22.27
C LEU A 134 -3.51 -0.42 -22.25
N THR A 135 -4.40 -1.15 -22.89
CA THR A 135 -5.83 -0.82 -22.87
C THR A 135 -6.39 -0.88 -21.45
N VAL A 136 -6.07 -1.95 -20.71
CA VAL A 136 -6.47 -2.11 -19.30
C VAL A 136 -5.88 -0.98 -18.43
N PHE A 137 -4.61 -0.64 -18.64
CA PHE A 137 -3.93 0.49 -18.01
C PHE A 137 -4.65 1.84 -18.28
N LEU A 138 -4.97 2.14 -19.55
CA LEU A 138 -5.64 3.39 -19.92
C LEU A 138 -7.07 3.45 -19.38
N VAL A 139 -7.79 2.32 -19.36
CA VAL A 139 -9.12 2.23 -18.76
C VAL A 139 -9.05 2.49 -17.25
N ALA A 140 -8.13 1.83 -16.54
CA ALA A 140 -7.96 2.03 -15.10
C ALA A 140 -7.58 3.49 -14.75
N GLY A 141 -6.62 4.08 -15.45
CA GLY A 141 -6.28 5.51 -15.28
C GLY A 141 -7.43 6.45 -15.66
N GLY A 142 -8.23 6.08 -16.67
CA GLY A 142 -9.46 6.79 -17.03
C GLY A 142 -10.51 6.74 -15.91
N LEU A 143 -10.68 5.59 -15.25
CA LEU A 143 -11.57 5.45 -14.09
C LEU A 143 -11.09 6.32 -12.91
N VAL A 144 -9.79 6.30 -12.59
CA VAL A 144 -9.21 7.19 -11.58
C VAL A 144 -9.49 8.65 -11.93
N THR A 145 -9.31 9.04 -13.20
CA THR A 145 -9.61 10.39 -13.69
C THR A 145 -11.07 10.77 -13.49
N VAL A 146 -12.00 9.89 -13.84
CA VAL A 146 -13.44 10.11 -13.69
C VAL A 146 -13.81 10.31 -12.22
N VAL A 147 -13.33 9.43 -11.33
CA VAL A 147 -13.58 9.52 -9.90
C VAL A 147 -12.97 10.80 -9.33
N ALA A 148 -11.71 11.09 -9.63
CA ALA A 148 -11.02 12.29 -9.17
C ALA A 148 -11.75 13.58 -9.60
N THR A 149 -12.23 13.63 -10.85
CA THR A 149 -12.95 14.81 -11.38
C THR A 149 -14.30 15.02 -10.70
N ARG A 150 -14.96 13.96 -10.22
CA ARG A 150 -16.28 14.03 -9.58
C ARG A 150 -16.22 14.23 -8.08
N GLU A 151 -15.26 13.59 -7.42
CA GLU A 151 -15.21 13.49 -5.96
C GLU A 151 -14.22 14.47 -5.32
N THR A 152 -13.44 15.19 -6.12
CA THR A 152 -12.46 16.16 -5.62
C THR A 152 -12.65 17.54 -6.23
N THR A 153 -12.03 18.54 -5.62
CA THR A 153 -11.99 19.91 -6.15
C THR A 153 -10.75 20.17 -7.03
N LEU A 154 -10.03 19.12 -7.41
CA LEU A 154 -8.81 19.26 -8.21
C LEU A 154 -9.15 19.70 -9.64
N THR A 155 -8.42 20.70 -10.12
CA THR A 155 -8.52 21.11 -11.53
C THR A 155 -7.96 20.01 -12.46
N PRO A 156 -8.37 19.98 -13.74
CA PRO A 156 -7.81 19.04 -14.72
C PRO A 156 -6.28 19.05 -14.82
N ALA A 157 -5.64 20.22 -14.68
CA ALA A 157 -4.19 20.34 -14.69
C ALA A 157 -3.55 19.61 -13.50
N TRP A 158 -4.11 19.76 -12.30
CA TRP A 158 -3.65 19.07 -11.10
C TRP A 158 -3.90 17.56 -11.17
N ILE A 159 -4.98 17.10 -11.79
CA ILE A 159 -5.19 15.67 -12.07
C ILE A 159 -4.11 15.14 -13.01
N GLY A 160 -3.75 15.88 -14.07
CA GLY A 160 -2.65 15.52 -14.97
C GLY A 160 -1.29 15.47 -14.26
N ILE A 161 -1.00 16.40 -13.34
CA ILE A 161 0.22 16.41 -12.53
C ILE A 161 0.23 15.22 -11.55
N ALA A 162 -0.88 14.94 -10.88
CA ALA A 162 -1.02 13.77 -10.00
C ALA A 162 -0.79 12.47 -10.78
N ALA A 163 -1.34 12.38 -11.99
CA ALA A 163 -1.13 11.25 -12.88
C ALA A 163 0.34 11.10 -13.27
N LEU A 164 1.01 12.20 -13.63
CA LEU A 164 2.42 12.18 -13.99
C LEU A 164 3.27 11.68 -12.82
N TRP A 165 3.10 12.28 -11.64
CA TRP A 165 3.84 11.90 -10.44
C TRP A 165 3.57 10.45 -10.04
N GLY A 166 2.29 10.05 -10.01
CA GLY A 166 1.89 8.69 -9.66
C GLY A 166 2.55 7.66 -10.58
N LEU A 167 2.35 7.82 -11.89
CA LEU A 167 2.92 6.91 -12.90
C LEU A 167 4.46 6.91 -12.90
N TRP A 168 5.09 8.07 -12.73
CA TRP A 168 6.55 8.16 -12.65
C TRP A 168 7.12 7.54 -11.38
N SER A 169 6.39 7.55 -10.26
CA SER A 169 6.87 6.99 -9.00
C SER A 169 6.81 5.45 -8.96
N HIS A 170 5.96 4.84 -9.80
CA HIS A 170 5.68 3.41 -9.80
C HIS A 170 6.92 2.52 -10.08
N PRO A 171 7.69 2.69 -11.17
CA PRO A 171 8.62 1.66 -11.64
C PRO A 171 9.90 1.51 -10.82
N TRP A 172 10.20 2.43 -9.91
CA TRP A 172 11.50 2.48 -9.22
C TRP A 172 11.68 1.37 -8.20
N GLY A 173 10.58 0.83 -7.64
CA GLY A 173 10.64 -0.28 -6.68
C GLY A 173 11.28 -1.54 -7.26
N ASP A 174 11.13 -1.75 -8.58
CA ASP A 174 11.67 -2.91 -9.27
C ASP A 174 13.20 -2.92 -9.35
N LEU A 175 13.86 -1.77 -9.20
CA LEU A 175 15.32 -1.71 -9.08
C LEU A 175 15.83 -2.47 -7.85
N LEU A 176 15.01 -2.67 -6.82
CA LEU A 176 15.38 -3.42 -5.62
C LEU A 176 14.85 -4.86 -5.64
N THR A 177 13.68 -5.10 -6.24
CA THR A 177 12.98 -6.39 -6.12
C THR A 177 13.06 -7.26 -7.36
N GLY A 178 13.37 -6.69 -8.53
CA GLY A 178 13.28 -7.36 -9.83
C GLY A 178 14.43 -7.01 -10.77
N ASP A 179 14.27 -7.39 -12.03
CA ASP A 179 15.15 -6.89 -13.10
C ASP A 179 14.74 -5.45 -13.45
N PRO A 180 15.68 -4.56 -13.78
CA PRO A 180 15.36 -3.19 -14.15
C PRO A 180 14.31 -3.14 -15.28
N PRO A 181 13.25 -2.33 -15.11
CA PRO A 181 12.26 -2.13 -16.16
C PRO A 181 12.86 -1.48 -17.40
N ALA A 182 12.20 -1.64 -18.55
CA ALA A 182 12.51 -0.90 -19.77
C ALA A 182 11.96 0.54 -19.67
N PHE A 183 12.57 1.37 -18.81
CA PHE A 183 12.14 2.74 -18.49
C PHE A 183 11.90 3.62 -19.72
N LEU A 184 12.61 3.36 -20.83
CA LEU A 184 12.56 4.14 -22.05
C LEU A 184 11.79 3.46 -23.18
N PHE A 185 11.05 2.36 -22.92
CA PHE A 185 10.21 1.73 -23.93
C PHE A 185 9.31 2.77 -24.62
N PRO A 186 9.22 2.78 -25.97
CA PRO A 186 9.65 1.74 -26.92
C PRO A 186 11.08 1.92 -27.45
N LEU A 187 11.87 2.84 -26.90
CA LEU A 187 13.26 3.00 -27.29
C LEU A 187 14.07 1.81 -26.75
N ASP A 188 14.85 1.17 -27.61
CA ASP A 188 15.79 0.11 -27.24
C ASP A 188 17.03 0.69 -26.53
N ARG A 189 16.80 1.40 -25.42
CA ARG A 189 17.82 2.06 -24.61
C ARG A 189 17.64 1.66 -23.16
N THR A 190 18.68 1.07 -22.59
CA THR A 190 18.74 0.70 -21.18
C THR A 190 19.20 1.90 -20.36
N LEU A 191 18.44 2.23 -19.31
CA LEU A 191 18.84 3.24 -18.33
C LEU A 191 19.66 2.61 -17.19
N PHE A 192 19.24 1.40 -16.77
CA PHE A 192 19.92 0.56 -15.81
C PHE A 192 20.02 -0.84 -16.42
N ASP A 193 21.19 -1.45 -16.32
CA ASP A 193 21.51 -2.79 -16.83
C ASP A 193 21.45 -3.87 -15.73
N ALA A 194 21.50 -3.45 -14.46
CA ALA A 194 21.39 -4.32 -13.30
C ALA A 194 20.53 -3.69 -12.20
N ARG A 195 19.98 -4.56 -11.35
CA ARG A 195 19.29 -4.18 -10.12
C ARG A 195 20.27 -3.57 -9.12
N VAL A 196 19.74 -2.76 -8.21
CA VAL A 196 20.50 -2.20 -7.08
C VAL A 196 20.65 -3.28 -6.01
N ILE A 197 21.87 -3.76 -5.83
CA ILE A 197 22.21 -4.77 -4.82
C ILE A 197 22.62 -4.08 -3.52
N VAL A 198 21.75 -4.11 -2.52
CA VAL A 198 22.02 -3.53 -1.18
C VAL A 198 22.94 -4.42 -0.35
N SER A 199 22.85 -5.74 -0.54
CA SER A 199 23.69 -6.74 0.13
C SER A 199 23.98 -7.89 -0.85
N SER A 200 25.19 -8.43 -0.79
CA SER A 200 25.54 -9.66 -1.52
C SER A 200 24.88 -10.90 -0.92
N ASP A 201 24.45 -10.83 0.33
CA ASP A 201 23.64 -11.86 0.97
C ASP A 201 22.18 -11.76 0.46
N PRO A 202 21.62 -12.82 -0.16
CA PRO A 202 20.28 -12.77 -0.76
C PRO A 202 19.16 -12.52 0.25
N THR A 203 19.31 -12.99 1.49
CA THR A 203 18.33 -12.78 2.55
C THR A 203 18.38 -11.36 3.07
N LEU A 204 19.57 -10.84 3.39
CA LEU A 204 19.72 -9.44 3.80
C LEU A 204 19.30 -8.47 2.70
N HIS A 205 19.51 -8.82 1.42
CA HIS A 205 19.02 -8.02 0.30
C HIS A 205 17.48 -7.96 0.26
N LEU A 206 16.80 -9.11 0.39
CA LEU A 206 15.34 -9.17 0.50
C LEU A 206 14.83 -8.35 1.69
N LEU A 207 15.41 -8.54 2.88
CA LEU A 207 15.00 -7.84 4.10
C LEU A 207 15.19 -6.32 3.95
N SER A 208 16.26 -5.90 3.28
CA SER A 208 16.51 -4.48 2.97
C SER A 208 15.49 -3.91 1.98
N ALA A 209 15.18 -4.65 0.91
CA ALA A 209 14.15 -4.23 -0.05
C ALA A 209 12.77 -4.12 0.62
N PHE A 210 12.43 -5.08 1.49
CA PHE A 210 11.20 -5.04 2.29
C PHE A 210 11.20 -3.88 3.30
N ALA A 211 12.35 -3.56 3.91
CA ALA A 211 12.49 -2.41 4.80
C ALA A 211 12.24 -1.07 4.08
N VAL A 212 12.71 -0.92 2.84
CA VAL A 212 12.43 0.25 2.00
C VAL A 212 10.93 0.37 1.73
N GLU A 213 10.28 -0.74 1.38
CA GLU A 213 8.83 -0.76 1.17
C GLU A 213 8.05 -0.42 2.45
N LEU A 214 8.43 -0.99 3.59
CA LEU A 214 7.84 -0.67 4.88
C LEU A 214 8.06 0.79 5.28
N GLY A 215 9.23 1.35 4.97
CA GLY A 215 9.53 2.77 5.16
C GLY A 215 8.60 3.68 4.39
N ALA A 216 8.27 3.34 3.14
CA ALA A 216 7.27 4.06 2.35
C ALA A 216 5.86 4.02 2.97
N ILE A 217 5.46 2.86 3.51
CA ILE A 217 4.18 2.70 4.22
C ILE A 217 4.15 3.58 5.48
N VAL A 218 5.19 3.50 6.32
CA VAL A 218 5.33 4.32 7.53
C VAL A 218 5.30 5.81 7.19
N PHE A 219 6.01 6.22 6.14
CA PHE A 219 6.04 7.61 5.67
C PHE A 219 4.64 8.12 5.29
N ALA A 220 3.83 7.32 4.59
CA ALA A 220 2.46 7.67 4.26
C ALA A 220 1.55 7.79 5.49
N ILE A 221 1.69 6.88 6.46
CA ILE A 221 0.93 6.94 7.71
C ILE A 221 1.29 8.21 8.48
N LEU A 222 2.59 8.48 8.66
CA LEU A 222 3.06 9.69 9.35
C LEU A 222 2.62 10.97 8.62
N THR A 223 2.52 10.94 7.30
CA THR A 223 1.95 12.06 6.51
C THR A 223 0.48 12.31 6.89
N VAL A 224 -0.33 11.26 7.06
CA VAL A 224 -1.72 11.41 7.52
C VAL A 224 -1.79 11.99 8.93
N PHE A 225 -0.95 11.51 9.87
CA PHE A 225 -0.88 12.06 11.21
C PHE A 225 -0.49 13.54 11.20
N PHE A 226 0.57 13.88 10.46
CA PHE A 226 1.07 15.24 10.31
C PHE A 226 0.01 16.18 9.74
N LEU A 227 -0.59 15.83 8.60
CA LEU A 227 -1.58 16.68 7.93
C LEU A 227 -2.87 16.84 8.72
N THR A 228 -3.16 15.92 9.64
CA THR A 228 -4.37 15.97 10.46
C THR A 228 -4.13 16.42 11.89
N ASP A 229 -2.93 16.92 12.19
CA ASP A 229 -2.51 17.42 13.51
C ASP A 229 -2.79 16.42 14.65
N ARG A 230 -2.51 15.13 14.36
CA ARG A 230 -2.65 14.04 15.31
C ARG A 230 -1.28 13.59 15.80
N ASP A 231 -1.17 13.25 17.07
CA ASP A 231 0.04 12.65 17.62
C ASP A 231 0.09 11.13 17.30
N PRO A 232 1.08 10.65 16.53
CA PRO A 232 1.24 9.22 16.29
C PRO A 232 1.52 8.43 17.58
N PHE A 233 2.15 9.03 18.60
CA PHE A 233 2.49 8.33 19.84
C PHE A 233 1.26 7.96 20.67
N GLU A 234 0.19 8.76 20.61
CA GLU A 234 -1.08 8.43 21.25
C GLU A 234 -1.77 7.23 20.60
N ALA A 235 -1.51 7.02 19.30
CA ALA A 235 -2.08 5.92 18.55
C ALA A 235 -1.25 4.62 18.63
N ILE A 236 -0.02 4.63 19.14
CA ILE A 236 0.80 3.40 19.23
C ILE A 236 0.23 2.47 20.31
N ASP A 237 -0.04 1.22 19.94
CA ASP A 237 -0.46 0.17 20.87
C ASP A 237 0.69 -0.81 21.12
N VAL A 238 0.94 -1.13 22.39
CA VAL A 238 1.93 -2.12 22.83
C VAL A 238 1.70 -3.50 22.20
N ARG A 239 0.47 -3.85 21.82
CA ARG A 239 0.15 -5.09 21.09
C ARG A 239 0.99 -5.25 19.82
N GLY A 240 1.38 -4.14 19.19
CA GLY A 240 2.35 -4.13 18.07
C GLY A 240 3.62 -4.92 18.38
N SER A 241 4.11 -4.90 19.62
CA SER A 241 5.32 -5.62 20.00
C SER A 241 5.20 -7.14 19.92
N VAL A 242 3.98 -7.70 19.86
CA VAL A 242 3.75 -9.14 19.67
C VAL A 242 4.37 -9.63 18.36
N GLY A 243 4.46 -8.77 17.35
CA GLY A 243 5.13 -9.09 16.08
C GLY A 243 6.59 -9.51 16.27
N ALA A 244 7.26 -9.05 17.34
CA ALA A 244 8.64 -9.44 17.66
C ALA A 244 8.82 -10.97 17.79
N LEU A 245 7.78 -11.70 18.20
CA LEU A 245 7.80 -13.17 18.30
C LEU A 245 8.05 -13.85 16.95
N TYR A 246 7.75 -13.18 15.83
CA TYR A 246 8.03 -13.69 14.50
C TYR A 246 9.52 -13.98 14.28
N GLY A 247 10.42 -13.25 14.95
CA GLY A 247 11.88 -13.47 14.85
C GLY A 247 12.33 -14.89 15.24
N VAL A 248 11.57 -15.60 16.08
CA VAL A 248 11.82 -17.01 16.43
C VAL A 248 11.78 -17.92 15.19
N SER A 249 11.02 -17.53 14.16
CA SER A 249 10.91 -18.31 12.92
C SER A 249 12.24 -18.51 12.20
N VAL A 250 13.23 -17.65 12.43
CA VAL A 250 14.57 -17.76 11.82
C VAL A 250 15.27 -19.08 12.19
N LEU A 251 14.91 -19.69 13.32
CA LEU A 251 15.47 -20.97 13.78
C LEU A 251 14.87 -22.18 13.07
N PHE A 252 13.73 -22.03 12.39
CA PHE A 252 12.94 -23.13 11.85
C PHE A 252 12.71 -23.03 10.34
N LEU A 253 12.80 -21.83 9.78
CA LEU A 253 12.51 -21.57 8.37
C LEU A 253 13.80 -21.41 7.57
N THR A 254 13.79 -21.90 6.33
CA THR A 254 14.83 -21.57 5.36
C THR A 254 14.89 -20.05 5.16
N PRO A 255 16.09 -19.44 5.19
CA PRO A 255 16.24 -18.00 4.95
C PRO A 255 15.59 -17.59 3.63
N PRO A 256 14.71 -16.57 3.62
CA PRO A 256 13.99 -16.18 2.44
C PRO A 256 14.91 -15.42 1.47
N THR A 257 14.63 -15.55 0.17
CA THR A 257 15.31 -14.81 -0.91
C THR A 257 14.27 -14.18 -1.83
N LEU A 258 14.69 -13.32 -2.77
CA LEU A 258 13.76 -12.72 -3.74
C LEU A 258 12.98 -13.77 -4.55
N ASP A 259 13.60 -14.89 -4.90
CA ASP A 259 13.01 -15.96 -5.71
C ASP A 259 11.78 -16.61 -5.07
N VAL A 260 11.74 -16.67 -3.74
CA VAL A 260 10.64 -17.25 -2.95
C VAL A 260 10.12 -16.27 -1.89
N SER A 261 10.19 -14.98 -2.21
CA SER A 261 9.86 -13.87 -1.29
C SER A 261 8.43 -13.91 -0.78
N TYR A 262 7.49 -14.46 -1.55
CA TYR A 262 6.08 -14.51 -1.21
C TYR A 262 5.79 -15.29 0.08
N HIS A 263 6.58 -16.32 0.43
CA HIS A 263 6.44 -17.02 1.72
C HIS A 263 6.71 -16.10 2.91
N PHE A 264 7.79 -15.32 2.83
CA PHE A 264 8.15 -14.35 3.85
C PHE A 264 7.12 -13.22 3.90
N VAL A 265 6.81 -12.61 2.77
CA VAL A 265 5.89 -11.46 2.68
C VAL A 265 4.48 -11.83 3.19
N PHE A 266 3.90 -12.95 2.76
CA PHE A 266 2.56 -13.33 3.24
C PHE A 266 2.53 -13.67 4.72
N SER A 267 3.57 -14.33 5.26
CA SER A 267 3.60 -14.69 6.67
C SER A 267 3.78 -13.47 7.58
N ILE A 268 4.65 -12.51 7.22
CA ILE A 268 4.84 -11.29 8.01
C ILE A 268 3.62 -10.35 7.91
N LEU A 269 2.96 -10.27 6.75
CA LEU A 269 1.69 -9.55 6.61
C LEU A 269 0.59 -10.20 7.45
N GLY A 270 0.55 -11.54 7.52
CA GLY A 270 -0.35 -12.27 8.40
C GLY A 270 -0.20 -11.88 9.87
N VAL A 271 1.04 -11.67 10.34
CA VAL A 271 1.31 -11.11 11.68
C VAL A 271 0.74 -9.70 11.82
N GLY A 272 0.96 -8.82 10.84
CA GLY A 272 0.42 -7.47 10.83
C GLY A 272 -1.11 -7.45 10.95
N VAL A 273 -1.79 -8.25 10.13
CA VAL A 273 -3.26 -8.41 10.16
C VAL A 273 -3.71 -8.91 11.53
N LEU A 274 -3.09 -9.97 12.05
CA LEU A 274 -3.45 -10.55 13.34
C LEU A 274 -3.36 -9.52 14.47
N VAL A 275 -2.23 -8.80 14.56
CA VAL A 275 -2.01 -7.84 15.65
C VAL A 275 -2.91 -6.60 15.48
N GLY A 276 -3.12 -6.13 14.25
CA GLY A 276 -4.03 -5.02 13.95
C GLY A 276 -5.48 -5.37 14.29
N THR A 277 -5.97 -6.56 13.91
CA THR A 277 -7.33 -7.01 14.21
C THR A 277 -7.54 -7.26 15.71
N ILE A 278 -6.56 -7.85 16.41
CA ILE A 278 -6.64 -8.05 17.87
C ILE A 278 -6.79 -6.71 18.59
N ARG A 279 -6.21 -5.61 18.08
CA ARG A 279 -6.43 -4.27 18.64
C ARG A 279 -7.90 -3.84 18.55
N THR A 280 -8.53 -4.03 17.39
CA THR A 280 -9.92 -3.62 17.15
C THR A 280 -10.95 -4.46 17.91
N ILE A 281 -10.54 -5.61 18.46
CA ILE A 281 -11.37 -6.41 19.35
C ILE A 281 -11.19 -5.89 20.78
N PRO A 282 -12.27 -5.48 21.48
CA PRO A 282 -12.20 -5.10 22.89
C PRO A 282 -11.87 -6.34 23.73
N PHE A 283 -10.59 -6.63 23.86
CA PHE A 283 -10.12 -7.71 24.70
C PHE A 283 -10.00 -7.20 26.13
N SER A 284 -11.07 -7.39 26.91
CA SER A 284 -10.99 -7.29 28.38
C SER A 284 -10.32 -8.56 28.89
N LEU A 285 -8.99 -8.65 28.76
CA LEU A 285 -8.25 -9.46 29.72
C LEU A 285 -8.49 -8.77 31.05
N GLY A 286 -9.09 -9.47 32.00
CA GLY A 286 -9.30 -9.04 33.39
C GLY A 286 -7.99 -8.84 34.17
N LEU A 287 -6.99 -8.23 33.54
CA LEU A 287 -5.74 -7.74 34.07
C LEU A 287 -5.71 -6.21 33.91
N GLY A 288 -6.85 -5.55 34.20
CA GLY A 288 -6.95 -4.11 34.37
C GLY A 288 -6.37 -3.71 35.72
N GLY A 289 -5.05 -3.83 35.87
CA GLY A 289 -4.31 -3.08 36.88
C GLY A 289 -4.43 -1.60 36.53
N SER A 290 -5.04 -0.84 37.42
CA SER A 290 -5.15 0.62 37.40
C SER A 290 -3.88 1.27 36.84
N ARG A 291 -4.04 2.09 35.79
CA ARG A 291 -3.09 3.16 35.47
C ARG A 291 -3.13 4.18 36.62
N SER A 292 -2.42 3.88 37.70
CA SER A 292 -1.91 4.88 38.64
C SER A 292 -0.39 4.84 38.53
N GLY A 293 0.20 5.90 37.98
CA GLY A 293 1.64 6.06 37.90
C GLY A 293 2.32 5.96 39.28
N PRO A 294 3.63 5.66 39.34
CA PRO A 294 4.32 5.27 40.57
C PRO A 294 4.62 6.42 41.56
N PHE A 295 4.07 7.63 41.36
CA PHE A 295 4.32 8.78 42.23
C PHE A 295 3.02 9.49 42.62
N GLY A 296 2.51 9.14 43.80
CA GLY A 296 1.33 9.76 44.40
C GLY A 296 1.24 9.44 45.89
N TRP A 297 2.25 9.85 46.65
CA TRP A 297 2.21 9.79 48.11
C TRP A 297 1.29 10.90 48.64
N TRP A 298 0.08 10.56 49.09
CA TRP A 298 -0.66 11.36 50.07
C TRP A 298 -1.62 10.46 50.86
N PRO A 299 -1.54 10.43 52.21
CA PRO A 299 -2.44 9.64 53.03
C PRO A 299 -3.73 10.44 53.28
N ARG A 300 -4.88 9.88 52.87
CA ARG A 300 -6.18 10.41 53.29
C ARG A 300 -6.92 9.37 54.14
N GLY A 301 -7.08 9.75 55.41
CA GLY A 301 -8.33 9.62 56.18
C GLY A 301 -8.87 8.23 56.41
N LEU A 302 -8.61 7.73 57.62
CA LEU A 302 -9.46 6.76 58.31
C LEU A 302 -10.80 7.43 58.58
N ASP A 303 -11.88 6.90 58.01
CA ASP A 303 -13.22 6.97 58.61
C ASP A 303 -13.87 5.61 58.40
N GLY A 304 -14.19 4.97 59.53
CA GLY A 304 -14.92 3.72 59.54
C GLY A 304 -16.41 3.97 59.43
N GLU A 305 -17.14 2.99 58.92
CA GLU A 305 -18.33 2.50 59.60
C GLU A 305 -18.72 1.09 59.14
N SER A 306 -19.30 0.40 60.10
CA SER A 306 -19.75 -0.98 60.13
C SER A 306 -20.85 -1.34 59.13
N GLY A 307 -21.00 -2.63 58.83
CA GLY A 307 -22.34 -3.19 58.60
C GLY A 307 -22.40 -4.32 57.58
N SER A 308 -22.70 -5.51 58.09
CA SER A 308 -23.13 -6.72 57.37
C SER A 308 -23.97 -6.46 56.11
N SER A 309 -23.67 -7.09 54.98
CA SER A 309 -24.26 -8.40 54.69
C SER A 309 -23.54 -9.08 53.51
N ARG A 310 -22.71 -10.05 53.86
CA ARG A 310 -22.29 -11.14 52.98
C ARG A 310 -23.50 -12.04 52.77
N LEU A 311 -24.11 -12.00 51.58
CA LEU A 311 -24.92 -13.07 50.92
C LEU A 311 -25.89 -12.52 49.85
N GLY A 312 -25.48 -11.51 49.08
CA GLY A 312 -26.20 -11.06 47.86
C GLY A 312 -25.34 -11.06 46.59
N PHE A 313 -24.05 -11.38 46.69
CA PHE A 313 -23.06 -11.01 45.68
C PHE A 313 -22.78 -12.06 44.59
N ILE A 314 -23.50 -13.20 44.57
CA ILE A 314 -23.18 -14.33 43.66
C ILE A 314 -24.28 -14.59 42.61
N ARG A 315 -25.35 -13.78 42.51
CA ARG A 315 -26.44 -14.08 41.55
C ARG A 315 -26.93 -12.96 40.63
N ARG A 316 -26.14 -11.89 40.46
CA ARG A 316 -26.37 -10.88 39.40
C ARG A 316 -25.06 -10.36 38.83
N ARG A 317 -24.45 -11.11 37.92
CA ARG A 317 -23.50 -10.59 36.89
C ARG A 317 -23.19 -11.63 35.81
N LEU A 318 -24.19 -12.43 35.44
CA LEU A 318 -24.15 -13.25 34.22
C LEU A 318 -25.34 -12.86 33.35
N SER A 319 -25.28 -11.64 32.87
CA SER A 319 -25.96 -11.26 31.64
C SER A 319 -24.98 -10.33 30.96
N PRO A 320 -24.18 -10.80 29.98
CA PRO A 320 -23.58 -9.84 29.07
C PRO A 320 -24.75 -9.10 28.42
N PRO A 321 -24.78 -7.76 28.39
CA PRO A 321 -25.65 -7.06 27.46
C PRO A 321 -25.11 -7.42 26.07
N MET A 322 -25.65 -8.49 25.50
CA MET A 322 -25.42 -8.86 24.11
C MET A 322 -26.31 -7.96 23.25
N SER A 323 -26.14 -6.64 23.39
CA SER A 323 -26.51 -5.70 22.34
C SER A 323 -25.34 -5.69 21.37
N THR A 324 -25.38 -6.57 20.38
CA THR A 324 -24.43 -6.61 19.26
C THR A 324 -24.71 -5.46 18.29
N ASN A 325 -24.85 -4.24 18.80
CA ASN A 325 -24.63 -3.05 17.98
C ASN A 325 -23.12 -2.82 18.04
N LEU A 326 -22.39 -3.55 17.20
CA LEU A 326 -21.01 -3.17 16.91
C LEU A 326 -21.08 -1.79 16.29
N GLU A 327 -20.78 -0.76 17.07
CA GLU A 327 -20.57 0.58 16.54
C GLU A 327 -19.52 0.49 15.43
N SER A 328 -19.79 1.13 14.30
CA SER A 328 -18.85 1.19 13.20
C SER A 328 -17.54 1.80 13.71
N PRO A 329 -16.37 1.22 13.40
CA PRO A 329 -15.11 1.75 13.86
C PRO A 329 -14.94 3.20 13.42
N THR A 330 -14.48 4.06 14.34
CA THR A 330 -14.18 5.45 14.02
C THR A 330 -12.92 5.53 13.14
N PHE A 331 -12.69 6.68 12.51
CA PHE A 331 -11.45 6.91 11.76
C PHE A 331 -10.21 6.73 12.64
N ASP A 332 -10.27 7.17 13.90
CA ASP A 332 -9.15 7.04 14.83
C ASP A 332 -8.92 5.56 15.20
N ASP A 333 -9.98 4.75 15.34
CA ASP A 333 -9.86 3.30 15.55
C ASP A 333 -9.16 2.61 14.38
N VAL A 334 -9.52 2.99 13.14
CA VAL A 334 -8.91 2.44 11.93
C VAL A 334 -7.44 2.85 11.83
N LEU A 335 -7.14 4.15 12.01
CA LEU A 335 -5.78 4.68 11.92
C LEU A 335 -4.87 4.02 12.95
N ALA A 336 -5.38 3.83 14.17
CA ALA A 336 -4.63 3.20 15.23
C ALA A 336 -4.46 1.69 14.97
N GLY A 337 -5.48 1.00 14.46
CA GLY A 337 -5.37 -0.40 14.00
C GLY A 337 -4.28 -0.58 12.93
N VAL A 338 -4.24 0.31 11.94
CA VAL A 338 -3.22 0.34 10.87
C VAL A 338 -1.83 0.58 11.47
N LEU A 339 -1.68 1.57 12.34
CA LEU A 339 -0.40 1.87 12.98
C LEU A 339 0.11 0.69 13.82
N THR A 340 -0.77 -0.02 14.52
CA THR A 340 -0.43 -1.24 15.26
C THR A 340 0.00 -2.38 14.34
N ALA A 341 -0.68 -2.58 13.21
CA ALA A 341 -0.29 -3.59 12.23
C ALA A 341 1.12 -3.31 11.68
N VAL A 342 1.39 -2.05 11.32
CA VAL A 342 2.71 -1.62 10.82
C VAL A 342 3.80 -1.70 11.89
N ALA A 343 3.49 -1.36 13.14
CA ALA A 343 4.40 -1.57 14.27
C ALA A 343 4.72 -3.07 14.46
N GLY A 344 3.73 -3.94 14.31
CA GLY A 344 3.91 -5.39 14.36
C GLY A 344 4.80 -5.94 13.25
N ILE A 345 4.57 -5.51 12.00
CA ILE A 345 5.42 -5.87 10.87
C ILE A 345 6.85 -5.34 11.07
N SER A 346 7.00 -4.12 11.57
CA SER A 346 8.31 -3.52 11.84
C SER A 346 9.07 -4.30 12.91
N ALA A 347 8.40 -4.64 14.02
CA ALA A 347 8.99 -5.46 15.08
C ALA A 347 9.40 -6.85 14.56
N ALA A 348 8.54 -7.50 13.76
CA ALA A 348 8.83 -8.79 13.14
C ALA A 348 10.05 -8.73 12.21
N LEU A 349 10.15 -7.70 11.36
CA LEU A 349 11.26 -7.50 10.45
C LEU A 349 12.58 -7.30 11.21
N VAL A 350 12.57 -6.45 12.23
CA VAL A 350 13.77 -6.16 13.04
C VAL A 350 14.22 -7.42 13.78
N THR A 351 13.33 -8.13 14.47
CA THR A 351 13.74 -9.33 15.22
C THR A 351 14.15 -10.48 14.32
N TYR A 352 13.51 -10.66 13.17
CA TYR A 352 13.96 -11.63 12.17
C TYR A 352 15.36 -11.30 11.65
N THR A 353 15.62 -10.05 11.30
CA THR A 353 16.92 -9.58 10.81
C THR A 353 18.02 -9.79 11.86
N LEU A 354 17.76 -9.39 13.11
CA LEU A 354 18.71 -9.59 14.21
C LEU A 354 18.95 -11.07 14.49
N GLY A 355 17.91 -11.89 14.51
CA GLY A 355 18.02 -13.33 14.68
C GLY A 355 18.85 -13.98 13.56
N TYR A 356 18.65 -13.55 12.31
CA TYR A 356 19.40 -14.03 11.16
C TYR A 356 20.90 -13.73 11.29
N LEU A 357 21.25 -12.49 11.66
CA LEU A 357 22.64 -12.06 11.87
C LEU A 357 23.33 -12.73 13.06
N LEU A 358 22.57 -13.27 14.02
CA LEU A 358 23.12 -13.97 15.19
C LEU A 358 23.34 -15.46 14.95
N VAL A 359 22.63 -16.05 13.97
CA VAL A 359 22.65 -17.49 13.69
C VAL A 359 23.49 -17.81 12.44
N GLY A 360 23.55 -16.91 11.46
CA GLY A 360 24.38 -17.01 10.25
C GLY A 360 25.79 -16.51 10.46
#